data_AF-A0A9N8VS03-F1
#
_entry.id   AF-A0A9N8VS03-F1
#
_cell.length_a   1.000
_cell.length_b   1.000
_cell.length_c   1.000
_cell.angle_alpha   90.00
_cell.angle_beta   90.00
_cell.angle_gamma   90.00
#
_symmetry.space_group_name_H-M   'P 1'
#
loop_
_entity.id
_entity.type
_entity.pdbx_description
1 polymer ?
#
loop_
_entity_poly.entity_id
_entity_poly.type
_entity_poly.pdbx_seq_one_letter_code
_entity_poly.pdbx_strand_id
1 'polypeptide(L)'
;MPNKPLHMLREVWSKFTQKKTPTRLNVRKKKWVHPKDRIERWKILEGDTVKVIAGDDKFKIGKVKEIDKFTNRVWITPSLELPLNKGVQPNKEKSGGWWLRPSLKAIHVSNLMHIHPDDLKEDSIPDKEKRRVRVNWRKLDIDGNGKMRWRRVICGTNEEIPFPPKPKEPWEDQEKSVFDTDKEVASRLTWKISNKSPLPRGVVNELRNKFKPWRYSARLKNRPFI
;
A
#
# COMPACT_ATOMS: atom_id res chain seq x y z
N MET A 1 2.57 26.57 36.31
CA MET A 1 2.87 25.28 35.64
C MET A 1 2.61 25.44 34.15
N PRO A 2 3.61 25.39 33.25
CA PRO A 2 3.38 25.67 31.84
C PRO A 2 2.68 24.49 31.16
N ASN A 3 1.64 24.81 30.38
CA ASN A 3 0.84 23.88 29.60
C ASN A 3 1.69 23.17 28.55
N LYS A 4 2.06 21.92 28.84
CA LYS A 4 2.69 21.03 27.84
C LYS A 4 1.69 20.72 26.71
N PRO A 5 2.11 20.76 25.44
CA PRO A 5 1.22 20.54 24.31
C PRO A 5 0.65 19.10 24.28
N LEU A 6 -0.64 18.99 23.93
CA LEU A 6 -1.47 17.76 23.93
C LEU A 6 -0.86 16.54 23.20
N HIS A 7 0.12 16.73 22.32
CA HIS A 7 0.77 15.61 21.62
C HIS A 7 1.65 14.73 22.54
N MET A 8 2.01 15.22 23.74
CA MET A 8 2.80 14.44 24.72
C MET A 8 1.97 13.45 25.57
N LEU A 9 0.62 13.52 25.52
CA LEU A 9 -0.25 12.60 26.29
C LEU A 9 -0.40 11.21 25.64
N ARG A 10 -0.02 11.04 24.36
CA ARG A 10 -0.12 9.75 23.66
C ARG A 10 0.86 8.69 24.15
N GLU A 11 2.04 9.08 24.61
CA GLU A 11 3.04 8.11 25.09
C GLU A 11 2.64 7.47 26.43
N VAL A 12 1.89 8.20 27.25
CA VAL A 12 1.55 7.80 28.63
C VAL A 12 0.56 6.62 28.65
N TRP A 13 -0.45 6.63 27.76
CA TRP A 13 -1.45 5.55 27.68
C TRP A 13 -0.88 4.23 27.15
N SER A 14 0.14 4.29 26.29
CA SER A 14 0.81 3.08 25.78
C SER A 14 1.67 2.36 26.83
N LYS A 15 2.10 3.08 27.88
CA LYS A 15 2.92 2.54 28.97
C LYS A 15 2.06 1.87 30.05
N PHE A 16 0.82 2.34 30.27
CA PHE A 16 -0.05 1.85 31.33
C PHE A 16 -0.66 0.46 31.05
N THR A 17 -0.70 0.03 29.79
CA THR A 17 -1.27 -1.27 29.37
C THR A 17 -0.23 -2.39 29.24
N GLN A 18 1.06 -2.10 29.45
CA GLN A 18 2.12 -3.09 29.38
C GLN A 18 2.21 -3.87 30.69
N LYS A 19 1.31 -4.85 30.88
CA LYS A 19 1.54 -5.91 31.89
C LYS A 19 2.89 -6.57 31.59
N LYS A 20 3.73 -6.74 32.62
CA LYS A 20 5.05 -7.37 32.54
C LYS A 20 4.91 -8.82 32.06
N THR A 21 4.99 -9.06 30.75
CA THR A 21 5.12 -10.40 30.18
C THR A 21 6.59 -10.82 30.13
N PRO A 22 6.92 -12.11 30.33
CA PRO A 22 8.28 -12.60 30.33
C PRO A 22 8.99 -12.29 29.01
N THR A 23 10.22 -11.81 29.14
CA THR A 23 11.01 -11.09 28.14
C THR A 23 11.47 -11.91 26.92
N ARG A 24 11.30 -13.24 26.91
CA ARG A 24 11.81 -14.11 25.83
C ARG A 24 10.94 -14.19 24.57
N LEU A 25 9.67 -13.77 24.64
CA LEU A 25 8.71 -13.80 23.51
C LEU A 25 8.11 -12.42 23.19
N ASN A 26 8.76 -11.34 23.62
CA ASN A 26 8.23 -10.00 23.42
C ASN A 26 8.47 -9.53 21.98
N VAL A 27 7.68 -10.07 21.05
CA VAL A 27 7.50 -9.49 19.72
C VAL A 27 7.01 -8.08 19.98
N ARG A 28 7.88 -7.08 19.76
CA ARG A 28 7.50 -5.66 19.89
C ARG A 28 6.20 -5.46 19.13
N LYS A 29 5.11 -5.20 19.85
CA LYS A 29 3.79 -5.00 19.24
C LYS A 29 3.93 -3.93 18.17
N LYS A 30 3.41 -4.20 16.96
CA LYS A 30 3.46 -3.21 15.87
C LYS A 30 2.84 -1.91 16.39
N LYS A 31 3.61 -0.81 16.33
CA LYS A 31 3.12 0.50 16.74
C LYS A 31 2.07 0.95 15.72
N TRP A 32 0.86 1.23 16.18
CA TRP A 32 -0.20 1.77 15.34
C TRP A 32 0.23 3.15 14.80
N VAL A 33 0.01 3.38 13.51
CA VAL A 33 0.26 4.66 12.85
C VAL A 33 -1.05 5.40 12.67
N HIS A 34 -1.05 6.68 13.06
CA HIS A 34 -2.21 7.54 12.94
C HIS A 34 -2.60 7.70 11.47
N PRO A 35 -3.91 7.76 11.11
CA PRO A 35 -4.34 7.86 9.70
C PRO A 35 -3.69 8.99 8.92
N LYS A 36 -3.41 10.13 9.55
CA LYS A 36 -2.71 11.29 8.94
C LYS A 36 -1.23 11.02 8.61
N ASP A 37 -0.58 10.11 9.32
CA ASP A 37 0.83 9.76 9.14
C ASP A 37 0.99 8.55 8.20
N ARG A 38 -0.12 7.98 7.71
CA ARG A 38 -0.08 6.89 6.74
C ARG A 38 0.32 7.47 5.39
N ILE A 39 1.21 6.76 4.71
CA ILE A 39 1.63 7.17 3.38
C ILE A 39 0.45 6.95 2.43
N GLU A 40 -0.10 8.03 1.89
CA GLU A 40 -1.20 7.94 0.91
C GLU A 40 -0.69 7.38 -0.43
N ARG A 41 0.43 7.93 -0.91
CA ARG A 41 1.02 7.54 -2.18
C ARG A 41 2.38 6.89 -1.98
N TRP A 42 2.36 5.57 -1.98
CA TRP A 42 3.56 4.74 -1.84
C TRP A 42 4.46 4.84 -3.06
N LYS A 43 5.77 4.88 -2.84
CA LYS A 43 6.78 4.84 -3.93
C LYS A 43 7.24 3.42 -4.23
N ILE A 44 7.07 2.52 -3.26
CA ILE A 44 7.43 1.10 -3.32
C ILE A 44 6.13 0.29 -3.40
N LEU A 45 6.12 -0.73 -4.23
CA LEU A 45 5.02 -1.65 -4.48
C LEU A 45 5.47 -3.10 -4.25
N GLU A 46 4.50 -3.99 -4.16
CA GLU A 46 4.74 -5.43 -4.04
C GLU A 46 5.40 -5.96 -5.31
N GLY A 47 6.48 -6.73 -5.15
CA GLY A 47 7.30 -7.23 -6.24
C GLY A 47 8.44 -6.32 -6.69
N ASP A 48 8.59 -5.11 -6.15
CA ASP A 48 9.76 -4.27 -6.44
C ASP A 48 11.04 -4.82 -5.80
N THR A 49 12.18 -4.57 -6.45
CA THR A 49 13.51 -4.83 -5.89
C THR A 49 14.03 -3.60 -5.16
N VAL A 50 14.32 -3.75 -3.87
CA VAL A 50 14.75 -2.66 -2.99
C VAL A 50 16.02 -3.02 -2.23
N LYS A 51 16.77 -1.97 -1.88
CA LYS A 51 17.99 -2.05 -1.08
C LYS A 51 17.78 -1.41 0.28
N VAL A 52 18.28 -2.06 1.32
CA VAL A 52 18.25 -1.53 2.70
C VAL A 52 19.39 -0.54 2.90
N ILE A 53 19.05 0.65 3.40
CA ILE A 53 20.00 1.75 3.62
C ILE A 53 20.44 1.82 5.09
N ALA A 54 19.53 1.49 6.01
CA ALA A 54 19.71 1.66 7.44
C ALA A 54 19.18 0.46 8.24
N GLY A 55 19.84 0.13 9.36
CA GLY A 55 19.54 -1.02 10.21
C GLY A 55 20.73 -1.96 10.36
N ASP A 56 20.48 -3.20 10.79
CA ASP A 56 21.51 -4.25 10.89
C ASP A 56 21.85 -4.83 9.51
N ASP A 57 20.83 -4.87 8.65
CA ASP A 57 20.86 -5.52 7.34
C ASP A 57 21.19 -4.55 6.19
N LYS A 58 22.09 -3.58 6.43
CA LYS A 58 22.45 -2.56 5.42
C LYS A 58 23.05 -3.22 4.18
N PHE A 59 22.83 -2.59 3.03
CA PHE A 59 23.32 -3.01 1.72
C PHE A 59 22.74 -4.32 1.18
N LYS A 60 21.94 -5.06 1.96
CA LYS A 60 21.22 -6.22 1.46
C LYS A 60 20.13 -5.77 0.49
N ILE A 61 19.97 -6.56 -0.56
CA ILE A 61 18.96 -6.39 -1.59
C ILE A 61 17.91 -7.47 -1.42
N GLY A 62 16.66 -7.13 -1.67
CA GLY A 62 15.60 -8.13 -1.74
C GLY A 62 14.37 -7.61 -2.46
N LYS A 63 13.47 -8.54 -2.75
CA LYS A 63 12.18 -8.27 -3.38
C LYS A 63 11.12 -8.06 -2.34
N VAL A 64 10.26 -7.06 -2.54
CA VAL A 64 9.13 -6.78 -1.65
C VAL A 64 8.08 -7.87 -1.82
N LYS A 65 7.74 -8.56 -0.74
CA LYS A 65 6.68 -9.57 -0.72
C LYS A 65 5.32 -8.95 -0.44
N GLU A 66 5.23 -8.15 0.62
CA GLU A 66 3.97 -7.60 1.12
C GLU A 66 4.22 -6.22 1.73
N ILE A 67 3.22 -5.34 1.64
CA ILE A 67 3.25 -4.00 2.20
C ILE A 67 2.10 -3.81 3.21
N ASP A 68 2.44 -3.48 4.46
CA ASP A 68 1.47 -3.07 5.47
C ASP A 68 1.36 -1.55 5.49
N LYS A 69 0.34 -1.07 4.77
CA LYS A 69 -0.01 0.34 4.64
C LYS A 69 -0.48 0.97 5.96
N PHE A 70 -0.89 0.16 6.94
CA PHE A 70 -1.34 0.65 8.24
C PHE A 70 -0.18 0.95 9.18
N THR A 71 0.94 0.26 9.02
CA THR A 71 2.13 0.44 9.86
C THR A 71 3.33 1.05 9.13
N ASN A 72 3.17 1.39 7.85
CA ASN A 72 4.23 1.88 6.96
C ASN A 72 5.45 0.93 6.94
N ARG A 73 5.19 -0.38 6.91
CA ARG A 73 6.22 -1.42 6.93
C ARG A 73 6.11 -2.35 5.73
N VAL A 74 7.23 -2.97 5.41
CA VAL A 74 7.42 -3.82 4.24
C VAL A 74 8.10 -5.12 4.67
N TRP A 75 7.66 -6.25 4.11
CA TRP A 75 8.34 -7.54 4.22
C TRP A 75 9.12 -7.82 2.94
N ILE A 76 10.38 -8.22 3.09
CA ILE A 76 11.34 -8.41 1.99
C ILE A 76 11.85 -9.85 2.01
N THR A 77 11.95 -10.47 0.84
CA THR A 77 12.42 -11.84 0.60
C THR A 77 13.54 -11.81 -0.46
N PRO A 78 14.58 -12.68 -0.42
CA PRO A 78 14.94 -13.66 0.60
C PRO A 78 15.93 -13.15 1.67
N SER A 79 16.61 -12.04 1.43
CA SER A 79 17.85 -11.67 2.15
C SER A 79 17.69 -11.18 3.59
N LEU A 80 16.47 -11.15 4.13
CA LEU A 80 16.11 -10.45 5.37
C LEU A 80 15.21 -11.28 6.29
N GLU A 81 15.60 -12.54 6.44
CA GLU A 81 15.02 -13.45 7.41
C GLU A 81 15.60 -13.19 8.81
N LEU A 82 14.73 -13.16 9.81
CA LEU A 82 15.16 -13.30 11.19
C LEU A 82 15.61 -14.74 11.42
N PRO A 83 16.56 -14.98 12.36
CA PRO A 83 16.87 -16.33 12.79
C PRO A 83 15.59 -17.11 13.17
N LEU A 84 15.66 -18.43 13.04
CA LEU A 84 14.58 -19.41 13.24
C LEU A 84 13.85 -19.20 14.58
N ASN A 85 12.83 -18.33 14.61
CA ASN A 85 12.27 -17.80 15.87
C ASN A 85 10.82 -18.19 16.13
N LYS A 86 10.12 -18.75 15.14
CA LYS A 86 8.72 -19.14 15.29
C LYS A 86 8.60 -20.64 15.22
N GLY A 87 8.32 -21.25 16.38
CA GLY A 87 7.79 -22.60 16.43
C GLY A 87 6.45 -22.66 15.73
N VAL A 88 6.37 -23.50 14.71
CA VAL A 88 5.11 -23.80 14.02
C VAL A 88 4.57 -25.09 14.63
N GLN A 89 3.28 -25.08 14.97
CA GLN A 89 2.61 -26.29 15.42
C GLN A 89 2.75 -27.38 14.35
N PRO A 90 3.03 -28.63 14.74
CA PRO A 90 3.14 -29.73 13.80
C PRO A 90 1.82 -29.85 13.02
N ASN A 91 1.93 -29.95 11.70
CA ASN A 91 0.80 -30.21 10.81
C ASN A 91 0.96 -31.61 10.21
N LYS A 92 -0.10 -32.17 9.61
CA LYS A 92 -0.08 -33.54 9.04
C LYS A 92 1.08 -33.81 8.08
N GLU A 93 1.54 -32.79 7.35
CA GLU A 93 2.67 -32.85 6.41
C GLU A 93 4.07 -32.80 7.07
N LYS A 94 4.16 -32.38 8.34
CA LYS A 94 5.42 -32.22 9.07
C LYS A 94 5.32 -32.86 10.46
N SER A 95 5.34 -34.19 10.47
CA SER A 95 5.42 -35.01 11.68
C SER A 95 6.82 -34.97 12.28
N GLY A 96 6.98 -34.43 13.50
CA GLY A 96 8.24 -34.45 14.25
C GLY A 96 8.58 -33.13 14.95
N GLY A 97 8.10 -32.92 16.17
CA GLY A 97 8.55 -31.83 17.04
C GLY A 97 8.18 -30.39 16.60
N TRP A 98 8.70 -29.42 17.35
CA TRP A 98 8.55 -27.99 17.06
C TRP A 98 9.47 -27.59 15.91
N TRP A 99 8.91 -27.27 14.75
CA TRP A 99 9.67 -26.77 13.60
C TRP A 99 9.83 -25.26 13.71
N LEU A 100 11.07 -24.79 13.66
CA LEU A 100 11.34 -23.36 13.56
C LEU A 100 11.25 -22.95 12.09
N ARG A 101 10.40 -21.96 11.78
CA ARG A 101 10.39 -21.33 10.46
C ARG A 101 11.13 -19.99 10.49
N PRO A 102 11.99 -19.70 9.49
CA PRO A 102 12.50 -18.34 9.32
C PRO A 102 11.31 -17.42 9.09
N SER A 103 11.32 -16.27 9.78
CA SER A 103 10.24 -15.30 9.69
C SER A 103 10.78 -14.01 9.10
N LEU A 104 10.04 -13.43 8.17
CA LEU A 104 10.45 -12.20 7.48
C LEU A 104 10.49 -11.03 8.46
N LYS A 105 11.57 -10.24 8.42
CA LYS A 105 11.73 -9.01 9.20
C LYS A 105 10.91 -7.89 8.55
N ALA A 106 10.03 -7.26 9.32
CA ALA A 106 9.30 -6.08 8.86
C ALA A 106 10.19 -4.83 8.98
N ILE A 107 10.45 -4.16 7.86
CA ILE A 107 11.28 -2.95 7.79
C ILE A 107 10.40 -1.73 7.52
N HIS A 108 10.72 -0.59 8.13
CA HIS A 108 10.02 0.66 7.84
C HIS A 108 10.44 1.22 6.47
N VAL A 109 9.49 1.78 5.72
CA VAL A 109 9.71 2.29 4.35
C VAL A 109 10.87 3.27 4.23
N SER A 110 11.11 4.09 5.26
CA SER A 110 12.22 5.06 5.27
C SER A 110 13.61 4.45 5.11
N ASN A 111 13.76 3.17 5.45
CA ASN A 111 15.04 2.48 5.45
C ASN A 111 15.29 1.74 4.13
N LEU A 112 14.39 1.91 3.15
CA LEU A 112 14.42 1.24 1.85
C LEU A 112 14.55 2.25 0.72
N MET A 113 15.27 1.85 -0.32
CA MET A 113 15.40 2.59 -1.57
C MET A 113 15.28 1.65 -2.76
N HIS A 114 14.84 2.21 -3.87
CA HIS A 114 14.87 1.53 -5.16
C HIS A 114 16.32 1.39 -5.65
N ILE A 115 16.54 0.38 -6.48
CA ILE A 115 17.79 0.18 -7.20
C ILE A 115 17.63 0.74 -8.62
N HIS A 116 18.72 1.21 -9.21
CA HIS A 116 18.73 1.59 -10.62
C HIS A 116 18.32 0.41 -11.51
N PRO A 117 17.46 0.62 -12.53
CA PRO A 117 17.02 -0.48 -13.40
C PRO A 117 18.17 -1.12 -14.19
N ASP A 118 19.23 -0.38 -14.53
CA ASP A 118 20.39 -0.92 -15.24
C ASP A 118 21.22 -1.85 -14.35
N ASP A 119 21.46 -1.44 -13.10
CA ASP A 119 22.19 -2.26 -12.12
C ASP A 119 21.40 -3.52 -11.70
N LEU A 120 20.11 -3.59 -12.04
CA LEU A 120 19.29 -4.78 -11.85
C LEU A 120 19.45 -5.78 -13.00
N LYS A 121 19.82 -5.32 -14.20
CA LYS A 121 20.05 -6.19 -15.36
C LYS A 121 21.45 -6.80 -15.34
N GLU A 122 22.40 -6.13 -14.70
CA GLU A 122 23.79 -6.56 -14.63
C GLU A 122 24.05 -7.33 -13.33
N ASP A 123 24.10 -8.66 -13.42
CA ASP A 123 24.37 -9.55 -12.28
C ASP A 123 25.83 -9.50 -11.80
N SER A 124 26.74 -8.96 -12.62
CA SER A 124 28.17 -8.84 -12.29
C SER A 124 28.47 -7.84 -11.18
N ILE A 125 27.59 -6.85 -10.97
CA ILE A 125 27.78 -5.82 -9.96
C ILE A 125 27.44 -6.40 -8.57
N PRO A 126 28.35 -6.35 -7.59
CA PRO A 126 28.06 -6.82 -6.26
C PRO A 126 26.95 -5.98 -5.61
N ASP A 127 26.08 -6.63 -4.83
CA ASP A 127 24.90 -6.01 -4.22
C ASP A 127 25.20 -4.73 -3.42
N LYS A 128 26.41 -4.64 -2.84
CA LYS A 128 26.87 -3.48 -2.08
C LYS A 128 27.07 -2.24 -2.95
N GLU A 129 27.49 -2.40 -4.20
CA GLU A 129 27.83 -1.32 -5.14
C GLU A 129 26.64 -0.84 -5.96
N LYS A 130 25.61 -1.69 -6.14
CA LYS A 130 24.36 -1.31 -6.84
C LYS A 130 23.81 0.03 -6.35
N ARG A 131 23.56 0.95 -7.28
CA ARG A 131 23.19 2.34 -7.02
C ARG A 131 21.79 2.40 -6.44
N ARG A 132 21.68 3.09 -5.31
CA ARG A 132 20.40 3.39 -4.65
C ARG A 132 19.82 4.67 -5.21
N VAL A 133 18.53 4.66 -5.48
CA VAL A 133 17.87 5.73 -6.23
C VAL A 133 16.68 6.29 -5.46
N ARG A 134 16.54 7.61 -5.48
CA ARG A 134 15.34 8.31 -4.98
C ARG A 134 14.33 8.37 -6.11
N VAL A 135 13.07 8.11 -5.78
CA VAL A 135 11.98 8.04 -6.74
C VAL A 135 10.93 9.07 -6.40
N ASN A 136 10.36 9.71 -7.42
CA ASN A 136 9.24 10.63 -7.29
C ASN A 136 8.12 10.26 -8.26
N TRP A 137 6.91 10.69 -7.91
CA TRP A 137 5.74 10.53 -8.77
C TRP A 137 5.65 11.70 -9.74
N ARG A 138 5.62 11.43 -11.05
CA ARG A 138 5.46 12.43 -12.10
C ARG A 138 4.32 12.01 -13.03
N LYS A 139 3.61 12.98 -13.60
CA LYS A 139 2.66 12.71 -14.70
C LYS A 139 3.43 12.80 -16.01
N LEU A 140 3.38 11.74 -16.80
CA LEU A 140 4.02 11.63 -18.11
C LEU A 140 3.02 11.12 -19.14
N ASP A 141 3.16 11.56 -20.38
CA ASP A 141 2.41 11.03 -21.52
C ASP A 141 3.33 10.06 -22.28
N ILE A 142 3.15 8.77 -22.02
CA ILE A 142 3.99 7.72 -22.60
C ILE A 142 3.49 7.31 -23.99
N ASP A 143 2.17 7.30 -24.16
CA ASP A 143 1.54 6.74 -25.35
C ASP A 143 1.46 7.79 -26.49
N GLY A 144 1.87 9.04 -26.26
CA GLY A 144 1.68 10.17 -27.18
C GLY A 144 0.19 10.51 -27.44
N ASN A 145 -0.71 9.88 -26.69
CA ASN A 145 -2.16 9.97 -26.87
C ASN A 145 -2.79 11.12 -26.07
N GLY A 146 -1.96 12.02 -25.50
CA GLY A 146 -2.39 13.13 -24.63
C GLY A 146 -2.86 12.68 -23.24
N LYS A 147 -2.75 11.39 -22.90
CA LYS A 147 -3.24 10.83 -21.64
C LYS A 147 -2.12 10.78 -20.62
N MET A 148 -2.02 11.84 -19.82
CA MET A 148 -1.09 11.92 -18.69
C MET A 148 -1.35 10.82 -17.66
N ARG A 149 -0.39 9.92 -17.46
CA ARG A 149 -0.44 8.87 -16.43
C ARG A 149 0.61 9.11 -15.35
N TRP A 150 0.29 8.70 -14.14
CA TRP A 150 1.26 8.73 -13.04
C TRP A 150 2.31 7.64 -13.23
N ARG A 151 3.57 8.04 -13.10
CA ARG A 151 4.76 7.19 -13.20
C ARG A 151 5.74 7.49 -12.10
N ARG A 152 6.55 6.48 -11.80
CA ARG A 152 7.67 6.55 -10.85
C ARG A 152 8.92 6.89 -11.65
N VAL A 153 9.45 8.07 -11.41
CA VAL A 153 10.63 8.59 -12.11
C VAL A 153 11.75 8.74 -11.10
N ILE A 154 12.96 8.40 -11.52
CA ILE A 154 14.18 8.61 -10.75
C ILE A 154 14.39 10.12 -10.56
N CYS A 155 14.67 10.55 -9.33
CA CYS A 155 14.91 11.96 -9.05
C CYS A 155 16.19 12.43 -9.75
N GLY A 156 16.08 13.46 -10.59
CA GLY A 156 17.22 14.06 -11.30
C GLY A 156 17.46 13.47 -12.69
N THR A 157 16.84 12.34 -13.03
CA THR A 157 16.79 11.82 -14.39
C THR A 157 15.34 11.78 -14.90
N ASN A 158 15.15 11.55 -16.20
CA ASN A 158 13.83 11.31 -16.77
C ASN A 158 13.54 9.81 -16.93
N GLU A 159 14.32 8.96 -16.27
CA GLU A 159 14.19 7.52 -16.37
C GLU A 159 13.07 7.02 -15.47
N GLU A 160 12.23 6.14 -16.04
CA GLU A 160 11.11 5.54 -15.35
C GLU A 160 11.50 4.21 -14.70
N ILE A 161 10.94 3.96 -13.52
CA ILE A 161 10.99 2.64 -12.89
C ILE A 161 9.69 1.92 -13.24
N PRO A 162 9.74 0.79 -13.98
CA PRO A 162 8.55 0.06 -14.37
C PRO A 162 7.80 -0.44 -13.14
N PHE A 163 6.49 -0.63 -13.28
CA PHE A 163 5.71 -1.30 -12.25
C PHE A 163 6.01 -2.80 -12.27
N PRO A 164 6.11 -3.43 -11.10
CA PRO A 164 6.25 -4.87 -11.04
C PRO A 164 4.97 -5.52 -11.61
N PRO A 165 5.09 -6.71 -12.21
CA PRO A 165 3.91 -7.46 -12.61
C PRO A 165 3.04 -7.69 -11.37
N LYS A 166 1.73 -7.48 -11.50
CA LYS A 166 0.81 -7.76 -10.41
C LYS A 166 0.89 -9.26 -10.10
N PRO A 167 0.91 -9.66 -8.82
CA PRO A 167 0.81 -11.07 -8.48
C PRO A 167 -0.50 -11.61 -9.06
N LYS A 168 -0.45 -12.82 -9.62
CA LYS A 168 -1.67 -13.52 -10.05
C LYS A 168 -2.57 -13.70 -8.84
N GLU A 169 -3.81 -13.30 -9.00
CA GLU A 169 -4.78 -13.41 -7.92
C GLU A 169 -5.22 -14.89 -7.83
N PRO A 170 -5.42 -15.46 -6.62
CA PRO A 170 -5.71 -16.88 -6.47
C PRO A 170 -6.95 -17.38 -7.22
N TRP A 171 -7.87 -16.48 -7.55
CA TRP A 171 -9.08 -16.80 -8.31
C TRP A 171 -8.89 -16.76 -9.83
N GLU A 172 -7.78 -16.25 -10.35
CA GLU A 172 -7.52 -16.29 -11.80
C GLU A 172 -7.36 -17.74 -12.29
N ASP A 173 -6.80 -18.60 -11.44
CA ASP A 173 -6.62 -20.03 -11.73
C ASP A 173 -7.81 -20.88 -11.20
N GLN A 174 -8.83 -20.25 -10.59
CA GLN A 174 -10.03 -20.98 -10.17
C GLN A 174 -10.88 -21.33 -11.39
N GLU A 175 -11.23 -22.61 -11.50
CA GLU A 175 -12.21 -23.06 -12.47
C GLU A 175 -13.57 -22.42 -12.19
N LYS A 176 -14.31 -22.09 -13.26
CA LYS A 176 -15.65 -21.51 -13.13
C LYS A 176 -16.56 -22.48 -12.37
N SER A 177 -17.18 -21.98 -11.31
CA SER A 177 -18.19 -22.72 -10.57
C SER A 177 -19.50 -22.83 -11.36
N VAL A 178 -20.35 -23.78 -10.96
CA VAL A 178 -21.73 -23.92 -11.49
C VAL A 178 -22.56 -22.64 -11.27
N PHE A 179 -22.23 -21.86 -10.24
CA PHE A 179 -22.91 -20.60 -9.91
C PHE A 179 -22.28 -19.37 -10.57
N ASP A 180 -21.16 -19.53 -11.29
CA ASP A 180 -20.49 -18.42 -11.95
C ASP A 180 -21.10 -18.19 -13.33
N THR A 181 -21.47 -16.94 -13.63
CA THR A 181 -22.01 -16.56 -14.93
C THR A 181 -20.89 -16.16 -15.88
N ASP A 182 -20.98 -16.58 -17.14
CA ASP A 182 -20.04 -16.14 -18.17
C ASP A 182 -20.07 -14.61 -18.36
N LYS A 183 -18.89 -14.03 -18.54
CA LYS A 183 -18.69 -12.59 -18.75
C LYS A 183 -19.56 -12.04 -19.88
N GLU A 184 -19.74 -12.81 -20.94
CA GLU A 184 -20.54 -12.42 -22.11
C GLU A 184 -22.03 -12.33 -21.77
N VAL A 185 -22.57 -13.34 -21.08
CA VAL A 185 -23.96 -13.38 -20.62
C VAL A 185 -24.22 -12.23 -19.64
N ALA A 186 -23.32 -12.04 -18.68
CA ALA A 186 -23.40 -10.93 -17.72
C ALA A 186 -23.38 -9.58 -18.44
N SER A 187 -22.45 -9.36 -19.39
CA SER A 187 -22.34 -8.10 -20.13
C SER A 187 -23.55 -7.82 -21.01
N ARG A 188 -24.21 -8.85 -21.55
CA ARG A 188 -25.43 -8.71 -22.35
C ARG A 188 -26.62 -8.26 -21.51
N LEU A 189 -26.75 -8.80 -20.30
CA LEU A 189 -27.84 -8.47 -19.37
C LEU A 189 -27.60 -7.16 -18.62
N THR A 190 -26.35 -6.71 -18.54
CA THR A 190 -26.00 -5.46 -17.85
C THR A 190 -26.62 -4.27 -18.59
N TRP A 191 -27.40 -3.47 -17.85
CA TRP A 191 -28.03 -2.25 -18.38
C TRP A 191 -26.98 -1.28 -18.96
N LYS A 192 -27.20 -0.82 -20.19
CA LYS A 192 -26.34 0.19 -20.83
C LYS A 192 -26.72 1.58 -20.32
N ILE A 193 -25.74 2.31 -19.79
CA ILE A 193 -25.95 3.67 -19.29
C ILE A 193 -26.47 4.55 -20.43
N SER A 194 -27.73 4.96 -20.33
CA SER A 194 -28.31 6.02 -21.14
C SER A 194 -27.95 7.37 -20.53
N ASN A 195 -27.70 8.38 -21.37
CA ASN A 195 -27.51 9.76 -20.90
C ASN A 195 -28.80 10.38 -20.30
N LYS A 196 -29.94 9.70 -20.42
CA LYS A 196 -31.20 10.12 -19.80
C LYS A 196 -31.22 9.69 -18.34
N SER A 197 -31.67 10.58 -17.46
CA SER A 197 -31.86 10.23 -16.05
C SER A 197 -32.88 9.09 -15.94
N PRO A 198 -32.60 8.04 -15.16
CA PRO A 198 -33.53 6.91 -15.00
C PRO A 198 -34.78 7.31 -14.23
N LEU A 199 -34.74 8.43 -13.50
CA LEU A 199 -35.87 8.97 -12.75
C LEU A 199 -36.43 10.21 -13.47
N PRO A 200 -37.76 10.38 -13.48
CA PRO A 200 -38.36 11.61 -13.98
C PRO A 200 -37.93 12.80 -13.12
N ARG A 201 -37.86 14.00 -13.74
CA ARG A 201 -37.38 15.22 -13.09
C ARG A 201 -38.17 15.59 -11.82
N GLY A 202 -39.46 15.29 -11.77
CA GLY A 202 -40.32 15.54 -10.60
C GLY A 202 -39.85 14.76 -9.36
N VAL A 203 -39.68 13.44 -9.50
CA VAL A 203 -39.23 12.55 -8.42
C VAL A 203 -37.82 12.91 -7.94
N VAL A 204 -36.93 13.34 -8.84
CA VAL A 204 -35.57 13.79 -8.45
C VAL A 204 -35.61 15.02 -7.54
N ASN A 205 -36.59 15.91 -7.72
CA ASN A 205 -36.79 17.10 -6.88
C ASN A 205 -37.45 16.78 -5.53
N GLU A 206 -38.14 15.65 -5.42
CA GLU A 206 -38.73 15.16 -4.18
C GLU A 206 -37.71 14.39 -3.34
N LEU A 207 -36.95 13.48 -3.97
CA LEU A 207 -35.88 12.71 -3.31
C LEU A 207 -34.72 13.58 -2.85
N ARG A 208 -34.50 14.73 -3.51
CA ARG A 208 -33.47 15.70 -3.12
C ARG A 208 -34.14 16.84 -2.38
N ASN A 209 -33.63 17.19 -1.20
CA ASN A 209 -34.08 18.39 -0.50
C ASN A 209 -33.87 19.64 -1.39
N LYS A 210 -35.00 20.20 -1.86
CA LYS A 210 -35.08 21.33 -2.80
C LYS A 210 -34.41 22.60 -2.28
N PHE A 211 -34.38 22.80 -0.96
CA PHE A 211 -33.99 24.07 -0.34
C PHE A 211 -32.65 24.05 0.40
N LYS A 212 -31.75 23.08 0.12
CA LYS A 212 -30.45 23.04 0.80
C LYS A 212 -29.61 24.30 0.52
N PRO A 213 -29.12 25.01 1.56
CA PRO A 213 -28.52 26.34 1.42
C PRO A 213 -27.23 26.37 0.59
N TRP A 214 -26.44 25.29 0.60
CA TRP A 214 -25.22 25.19 -0.22
C TRP A 214 -25.46 24.91 -1.71
N ARG A 215 -26.71 24.71 -2.16
CA ARG A 215 -27.07 24.67 -3.59
C ARG A 215 -27.38 26.03 -4.18
N TYR A 216 -27.72 27.01 -3.34
CA TYR A 216 -27.80 28.38 -3.80
C TYR A 216 -26.40 28.80 -4.20
N SER A 217 -26.15 28.78 -5.51
CA SER A 217 -24.90 29.26 -6.09
C SER A 217 -24.58 30.65 -5.54
N ALA A 218 -23.31 31.00 -5.42
CA ALA A 218 -22.90 32.34 -5.01
C ALA A 218 -23.58 33.47 -5.83
N ARG A 219 -24.10 33.17 -7.04
CA ARG A 219 -24.88 34.09 -7.89
C ARG A 219 -26.27 34.44 -7.34
N LEU A 220 -26.85 33.61 -6.47
CA LEU A 220 -28.17 33.85 -5.87
C LEU A 220 -28.09 34.56 -4.50
N LYS A 221 -26.89 34.75 -3.93
CA LYS A 221 -26.70 35.49 -2.67
C LYS A 221 -27.09 36.97 -2.77
N ASN A 222 -27.15 37.53 -3.99
CA ASN A 222 -27.41 38.95 -4.23
C ASN A 222 -28.84 39.24 -4.71
N ARG A 223 -29.79 38.30 -4.60
CA ARG A 223 -31.20 38.63 -4.84
C ARG A 223 -31.83 39.12 -3.53
N PRO A 224 -32.32 40.37 -3.45
CA PRO A 224 -33.13 40.78 -2.31
C PRO A 224 -34.36 39.87 -2.27
N PHE A 225 -34.71 39.41 -1.07
CA PHE A 225 -35.99 38.77 -0.82
C PHE A 225 -37.09 39.80 -1.14
N ILE A 226 -37.90 39.52 -2.16
CA ILE A 226 -39.19 40.17 -2.40
C ILE A 226 -40.24 39.25 -1.81
#